data_AF-A0A4Y8REP6-F1
#
_entry.id   AF-A0A4Y8REP6-F1
#
_cell.length_a   1.000
_cell.length_b   1.000
_cell.length_c   1.000
_cell.angle_alpha   90.00
_cell.angle_beta   90.00
_cell.angle_gamma   90.00
#
_symmetry.space_group_name_H-M   'P 1'
#
loop_
_entity.id
_entity.type
_entity.pdbx_description
1 polymer ?
#
loop_
_entity_poly.entity_id
_entity_poly.type
_entity_poly.pdbx_seq_one_letter_code
_entity_poly.pdbx_strand_id
1 'polypeptide(L)' 'MTEAVRERVKLRANWLNGISVATFAVGTLAPTTRVVSDAVLSTETAFGLLLVAAVCLALAVALHFFAQRELKVLDR' A
#
# COMPACT_ATOMS: atom_id res chain seq x y z
N MET A 1 -19.26 -22.40 -2.13
CA MET A 1 -17.79 -22.57 -1.98
C MET A 1 -17.53 -23.50 -0.81
N THR A 2 -16.44 -24.27 -0.81
CA THR A 2 -16.04 -25.07 0.36
C THR A 2 -15.36 -24.17 1.40
N GLU A 3 -15.37 -24.56 2.68
CA GLU A 3 -14.70 -23.83 3.75
C GLU A 3 -13.21 -23.60 3.46
N ALA A 4 -12.52 -24.60 2.88
CA ALA A 4 -11.11 -24.48 2.49
C ALA A 4 -10.87 -23.40 1.42
N VAL A 5 -11.79 -23.22 0.46
CA VAL A 5 -11.67 -22.15 -0.55
C VAL A 5 -11.91 -20.78 0.09
N ARG A 6 -12.89 -20.70 1.00
CA ARG A 6 -13.24 -19.48 1.74
C ARG A 6 -12.11 -19.00 2.65
N GLU A 7 -11.43 -19.91 3.33
CA GLU A 7 -10.25 -19.62 4.13
C GLU A 7 -9.07 -19.11 3.27
N ARG A 8 -8.81 -19.75 2.12
CA ARG A 8 -7.76 -19.29 1.18
C ARG A 8 -7.97 -17.86 0.69
N VAL A 9 -9.21 -17.48 0.37
CA VAL A 9 -9.54 -16.11 -0.07
C VAL A 9 -9.26 -15.11 1.06
N LYS A 10 -9.65 -15.42 2.31
CA LYS A 10 -9.36 -14.58 3.47
C LYS A 10 -7.86 -14.40 3.70
N LEU A 11 -7.08 -15.48 3.64
CA LEU A 11 -5.63 -15.43 3.80
C LEU A 11 -4.96 -14.58 2.69
N ARG A 12 -5.42 -14.73 1.44
CA ARG A 12 -4.93 -13.93 0.30
C ARG A 12 -5.27 -12.45 0.46
N ALA A 13 -6.49 -12.12 0.86
CA ALA A 13 -6.89 -10.74 1.12
C ALA A 13 -6.08 -10.12 2.26
N ASN A 14 -5.85 -10.86 3.35
CA ASN A 14 -5.03 -10.41 4.46
C ASN A 14 -3.57 -10.16 4.04
N TRP A 15 -3.00 -11.06 3.24
CA TRP A 15 -1.66 -10.90 2.69
C TRP A 15 -1.53 -9.64 1.81
N LEU A 16 -2.48 -9.43 0.88
CA LEU A 16 -2.50 -8.24 0.02
C LEU A 16 -2.65 -6.95 0.84
N ASN A 17 -3.47 -6.97 1.88
CA ASN A 17 -3.61 -5.85 2.80
C ASN A 17 -2.30 -5.57 3.56
N GLY A 18 -1.59 -6.61 4.00
CA GLY A 18 -0.28 -6.48 4.63
C GLY A 18 0.75 -5.82 3.70
N ILE A 19 0.80 -6.24 2.43
CA ILE A 19 1.67 -5.61 1.43
C ILE A 19 1.29 -4.14 1.24
N SER A 20 0.00 -3.82 1.10
CA SER A 20 -0.48 -2.43 0.99
C SER A 20 0.05 -1.56 2.12
N VAL A 21 -0.07 -2.01 3.37
CA VAL A 21 0.40 -1.26 4.54
C VAL A 21 1.93 -1.08 4.51
N ALA A 22 2.69 -2.12 4.16
CA ALA A 22 4.14 -2.03 4.06
C ALA A 22 4.57 -1.06 2.95
N THR A 23 3.94 -1.12 1.77
CA THR A 23 4.21 -0.21 0.65
C THR A 23 3.88 1.23 1.02
N PHE A 24 2.79 1.49 1.74
CA PHE A 24 2.45 2.81 2.24
C PHE A 24 3.50 3.32 3.24
N ALA A 25 3.84 2.51 4.25
CA ALA A 25 4.77 2.91 5.30
C ALA A 25 6.18 3.20 4.76
N VAL A 26 6.74 2.28 3.97
CA VAL A 26 8.10 2.42 3.44
C VAL A 26 8.16 3.39 2.26
N GLY A 27 7.19 3.29 1.35
CA GLY A 27 7.21 4.04 0.11
C GLY A 27 6.65 5.46 0.23
N THR A 28 5.79 5.75 1.22
CA THR A 28 5.15 7.07 1.37
C THR A 28 5.59 7.76 2.66
N LEU A 29 5.44 7.12 3.82
CA LEU A 29 5.76 7.77 5.10
C LEU A 29 7.26 8.02 5.29
N ALA A 30 8.14 7.10 4.90
CA ALA A 30 9.59 7.31 5.06
C ALA A 30 10.15 8.46 4.17
N PRO A 31 9.78 8.58 2.87
CA PRO A 31 10.23 9.70 2.05
C PRO A 31 9.64 11.05 2.50
N THR A 32 8.36 11.08 2.87
CA THR A 32 7.70 12.31 3.33
C THR A 32 8.29 12.80 4.65
N THR A 33 8.58 11.91 5.59
CA THR A 33 9.26 12.29 6.83
C THR A 33 10.66 12.85 6.56
N ARG A 34 11.43 12.28 5.63
CA ARG A 34 12.71 12.86 5.20
C ARG A 34 12.59 14.26 4.62
N VAL A 35 11.61 14.49 3.75
CA VAL A 35 11.36 15.83 3.16
C VAL A 35 11.02 16.87 4.23
N VAL A 36 10.28 16.48 5.26
CA VAL A 36 9.90 17.39 6.36
C VAL A 36 11.05 17.60 7.35
N SER A 37 11.85 16.58 7.63
CA SER A 37 12.90 16.63 8.65
C SER A 37 14.20 17.27 8.17
N ASP A 38 14.47 17.24 6.86
CA ASP A 38 15.78 17.58 6.32
C ASP A 38 15.74 18.88 5.49
N ALA A 39 16.25 19.96 6.05
CA ALA A 39 16.17 21.31 5.48
C ALA A 39 17.11 21.55 4.29
N VAL A 40 17.96 20.57 3.94
CA VAL A 40 19.03 20.70 2.93
C VAL A 40 18.73 19.87 1.67
N LEU A 41 17.52 19.33 1.52
CA LEU A 41 17.13 18.64 0.30
C LEU A 41 17.03 19.62 -0.87
N SER A 42 17.77 19.34 -1.96
CA SER A 42 17.57 20.06 -3.21
C SER A 42 16.15 19.84 -3.73
N THR A 43 15.59 20.85 -4.41
CA THR A 43 14.23 20.81 -4.95
C THR A 43 14.02 19.60 -5.87
N GLU A 44 15.01 19.24 -6.67
CA GLU A 44 14.95 18.05 -7.54
C GLU A 44 14.86 16.75 -6.74
N THR A 45 15.64 16.60 -5.67
CA THR A 45 15.58 15.41 -4.81
C THR A 45 14.24 15.31 -4.10
N ALA A 46 13.72 16.43 -3.56
CA ALA A 46 12.42 16.47 -2.90
C ALA A 46 11.29 16.10 -3.87
N PHE A 47 11.32 16.62 -5.10
CA PHE A 47 10.34 16.28 -6.14
C PHE A 47 10.39 14.80 -6.53
N GLY A 48 11.59 14.23 -6.68
CA GLY A 48 11.78 12.80 -6.94
C GLY A 48 11.22 11.92 -5.83
N LEU A 49 11.49 12.26 -4.56
CA LEU A 49 10.95 11.53 -3.40
C LEU A 49 9.43 11.62 -3.32
N LEU A 50 8.86 12.78 -3.62
CA LEU A 50 7.40 12.98 -3.63
C LEU A 50 6.73 12.16 -4.73
N LEU A 51 7.34 12.08 -5.93
CA LEU A 51 6.82 11.28 -7.04
C LEU A 51 6.84 9.78 -6.71
N VAL A 52 7.93 9.29 -6.12
CA VAL A 52 8.01 7.91 -5.63
C VAL A 52 6.94 7.65 -4.56
N ALA A 53 6.77 8.58 -3.61
CA ALA A 53 5.74 8.48 -2.58
C ALA A 53 4.32 8.42 -3.16
N ALA A 54 4.02 9.24 -4.17
CA ALA A 54 2.74 9.22 -4.86
C ALA A 54 2.46 7.88 -5.56
N VAL A 55 3.46 7.31 -6.24
CA VAL A 55 3.33 6.00 -6.89
C VAL A 55 3.13 4.88 -5.86
N CYS A 56 3.91 4.87 -4.78
CA CYS A 56 3.75 3.89 -3.70
C CYS A 56 2.38 3.99 -3.02
N LEU A 57 1.88 5.20 -2.80
CA LEU A 57 0.55 5.43 -2.24
C LEU A 57 -0.53 4.89 -3.18
N ALA A 58 -0.46 5.17 -4.48
CA ALA A 58 -1.40 4.66 -5.47
C ALA A 58 -1.41 3.13 -5.51
N LEU A 59 -0.23 2.50 -5.47
CA LEU A 59 -0.10 1.03 -5.42
C LEU A 59 -0.68 0.45 -4.13
N ALA A 60 -0.40 1.05 -2.97
CA ALA A 60 -0.96 0.62 -1.70
C ALA A 60 -2.50 0.66 -1.73
N VAL A 61 -3.07 1.78 -2.16
CA VAL A 61 -4.53 1.96 -2.28
C VAL A 61 -5.13 0.92 -3.23
N ALA A 62 -4.51 0.68 -4.39
CA ALA A 62 -4.96 -0.35 -5.32
C ALA A 62 -4.96 -1.75 -4.69
N LEU A 63 -3.87 -2.14 -4.01
CA LEU A 63 -3.75 -3.42 -3.33
C LEU A 63 -4.78 -3.59 -2.21
N HIS A 64 -5.04 -2.54 -1.44
CA HIS A 64 -6.09 -2.54 -0.42
C HIS A 64 -7.48 -2.75 -1.04
N PHE A 65 -7.80 -2.07 -2.13
CA PHE A 65 -9.06 -2.27 -2.84
C PHE A 65 -9.20 -3.67 -3.43
N PHE A 66 -8.11 -4.25 -3.95
CA PHE A 66 -8.11 -5.65 -4.39
C PHE A 66 -8.41 -6.60 -3.23
N ALA A 67 -7.77 -6.41 -2.07
CA ALA A 67 -8.06 -7.20 -0.87
C ALA A 67 -9.53 -7.09 -0.45
N GLN A 68 -10.09 -5.88 -0.43
CA GLN A 68 -11.50 -5.66 -0.10
C GLN A 68 -12.44 -6.29 -1.13
N ARG A 69 -12.10 -6.24 -2.41
CA ARG A 69 -12.94 -6.82 -3.48
C ARG A 69 -13.00 -8.34 -3.36
N GLU A 70 -11.88 -8.99 -3.08
CA GLU A 70 -11.83 -10.45 -2.84
C GLU A 70 -12.71 -10.85 -1.64
N LEU A 71 -12.71 -10.04 -0.57
CA LEU A 71 -13.60 -10.25 0.58
C LEU A 71 -15.07 -9.99 0.26
N LYS A 72 -15.40 -8.96 -0.52
CA LYS A 72 -16.79 -8.68 -0.95
C LYS A 72 -17.38 -9.79 -1.83
N VAL A 73 -16.55 -10.43 -2.65
CA VAL A 73 -16.97 -11.61 -3.43
C VAL A 73 -17.30 -12.79 -2.51
N LEU A 74 -16.65 -12.88 -1.36
CA LEU A 74 -16.85 -13.95 -0.38
C LEU A 74 -18.07 -13.75 0.52
N ASP A 75 -18.56 -12.52 0.63
CA ASP A 75 -19.74 -12.13 1.43
C ASP A 75 -21.06 -12.27 0.64
N ARG A 76 -20.97 -12.43 -0.69
CA ARG A 76 -22.10 -12.77 -1.57
C ARG A 76 -22.27 -14.28 -1.70
#